data_AF-A0A2N2PU37-F1
#
_entry.id   AF-A0A2N2PU37-F1
#
_cell.length_a   1.000
_cell.length_b   1.000
_cell.length_c   1.000
_cell.angle_alpha   90.00
_cell.angle_beta   90.00
_cell.angle_gamma   90.00
#
_symmetry.space_group_name_H-M   'P 1'
#
loop_
_entity.id
_entity.type
_entity.pdbx_description
1 polymer ?
#
loop_
_entity_poly.entity_id
_entity_poly.type
_entity_poly.pdbx_seq_one_letter_code
_entity_poly.pdbx_strand_id
1 'polypeptide(L)' 'MPDLSVNEAALYRTMLTIRRFEERCNYLFMQGRIPSTLHLYIGQEAVAVGVCAHLRSTDYVTSTHRPHG' A
#
# COMPACT_ATOMS: atom_id res chain seq x y z
N MET A 1 -15.44 -7.48 -17.81
CA MET A 1 -15.31 -6.10 -18.32
C MET A 1 -14.65 -5.29 -17.22
N PRO A 2 -13.58 -4.51 -17.48
CA PRO A 2 -13.06 -3.58 -16.49
C PRO A 2 -14.15 -2.55 -16.13
N ASP A 3 -14.27 -2.22 -14.85
CA ASP A 3 -15.14 -1.13 -14.41
C ASP A 3 -14.53 0.20 -14.88
N LEU A 4 -15.19 0.82 -15.86
CA LEU A 4 -14.78 2.09 -16.44
C LEU A 4 -14.91 3.27 -15.45
N SER A 5 -15.45 3.05 -14.25
CA SER A 5 -15.53 4.07 -13.19
C SER A 5 -14.19 4.31 -12.48
N VAL A 6 -13.26 3.35 -12.56
CA VAL A 6 -12.02 3.39 -11.78
C VAL A 6 -10.92 4.07 -12.56
N ASN A 7 -10.37 5.15 -11.99
CA ASN A 7 -9.26 5.88 -12.59
C ASN A 7 -7.95 5.07 -12.47
N GLU A 8 -7.59 4.37 -13.54
CA GLU A 8 -6.38 3.53 -13.62
C GLU A 8 -5.09 4.30 -13.29
N ALA A 9 -4.97 5.55 -13.74
CA ALA A 9 -3.81 6.39 -13.43
C ALA A 9 -3.75 6.74 -11.93
N ALA A 10 -4.90 6.94 -11.28
CA ALA A 10 -4.97 7.14 -9.84
C ALA A 10 -4.57 5.88 -9.07
N LEU A 11 -5.03 4.69 -9.50
CA LEU A 11 -4.61 3.42 -8.90
C LEU A 11 -3.10 3.22 -9.02
N TYR A 12 -2.54 3.42 -10.22
CA TYR A 12 -1.12 3.30 -10.48
C TYR A 12 -0.31 4.28 -9.61
N ARG A 13 -0.78 5.53 -9.50
CA ARG A 13 -0.18 6.53 -8.62
C ARG A 13 -0.17 6.05 -7.16
N THR A 14 -1.27 5.52 -6.65
CA THR A 14 -1.34 5.01 -5.27
C THR A 14 -0.40 3.82 -5.07
N MET A 15 -0.35 2.88 -6.01
CA MET A 15 0.61 1.76 -5.95
C MET A 15 2.06 2.26 -5.91
N LEU A 16 2.41 3.25 -6.74
CA LEU A 16 3.75 3.85 -6.70
C LEU A 16 4.02 4.59 -5.38
N THR A 17 3.03 5.27 -4.81
CA THR A 17 3.17 5.91 -3.50
C THR A 17 3.49 4.89 -2.42
N ILE A 18 2.76 3.77 -2.36
CA ILE A 18 3.04 2.68 -1.41
C ILE A 18 4.46 2.14 -1.64
N ARG A 19 4.84 1.85 -2.89
CA ARG A 19 6.19 1.36 -3.21
C ARG A 19 7.28 2.31 -2.71
N ARG A 20 7.15 3.60 -2.99
CA ARG A 20 8.16 4.61 -2.59
C ARG A 20 8.21 4.82 -1.09
N PHE A 21 7.06 4.76 -0.42
CA PHE A 21 7.00 4.77 1.05
C PHE A 21 7.77 3.59 1.63
N GLU A 22 7.53 2.37 1.13
CA GLU A 22 8.18 1.16 1.60
C GLU A 22 9.70 1.15 1.35
N GLU A 23 10.13 1.57 0.15
CA GLU A 23 11.56 1.73 -0.17
C GLU A 23 12.23 2.73 0.79
N ARG A 24 11.54 3.83 1.12
CA ARG A 24 12.05 4.82 2.07
C ARG A 24 12.12 4.27 3.49
N CYS A 25 11.10 3.53 3.93
CA CYS A 25 11.10 2.85 5.21
C CYS A 25 12.26 1.85 5.29
N ASN A 26 12.46 1.03 4.27
CA ASN A 26 13.57 0.08 4.21
C ASN A 26 14.93 0.79 4.30
N TYR A 27 15.12 1.88 3.55
CA TYR A 27 16.34 2.68 3.62
C TYR A 27 16.62 3.20 5.04
N LEU A 28 15.61 3.78 5.70
CA LEU A 28 15.75 4.31 7.06
C LEU A 28 15.96 3.20 8.10
N PHE A 29 15.34 2.04 7.90
CA PHE A 29 15.55 0.86 8.72
C PHE A 29 16.98 0.34 8.63
N MET A 30 17.54 0.25 7.42
CA MET A 30 18.95 -0.10 7.22
C MET A 30 19.92 0.89 7.87
N GLN A 31 19.51 2.15 8.04
CA GLN A 31 20.27 3.16 8.78
C GLN A 31 20.12 3.07 10.31
N GLY A 32 19.34 2.12 10.83
CA GLY A 32 19.02 2.00 12.25
C GLY A 32 18.11 3.12 12.77
N ARG A 33 17.46 3.88 11.88
CA ARG A 33 16.60 5.02 12.23
C ARG A 33 15.15 4.63 12.50
N ILE A 34 14.76 3.43 12.08
CA ILE A 34 13.47 2.82 12.44
C ILE A 34 13.79 1.69 13.43
N PRO A 35 13.38 1.82 14.70
CA PRO A 35 13.60 0.77 15.69
C PRO A 35 12.64 -0.41 15.47
N SER A 36 12.95 -1.55 16.10
CA SER A 36 12.12 -2.77 16.10
C SER A 36 12.08 -3.49 14.75
N THR A 37 10.94 -4.07 14.37
CA THR A 37 10.75 -4.85 13.16
C THR A 37 10.07 -4.02 12.07
N LEU A 38 10.47 -4.25 10.82
CA LEU A 38 9.85 -3.65 9.64
C LEU A 38 9.34 -4.74 8.70
N HIS A 39 8.03 -4.76 8.47
CA HIS A 39 7.40 -5.72 7.56
C HIS A 39 6.92 -4.99 6.31
N LEU A 40 7.70 -5.12 5.23
CA LEU A 40 7.44 -4.43 3.98
C LEU A 40 6.23 -5.02 3.23
N TYR A 41 5.45 -4.16 2.58
CA TYR A 41 4.36 -4.50 1.67
C TYR A 41 4.78 -4.51 0.18
N ILE A 42 6.09 -4.38 -0.09
CA ILE A 42 6.65 -4.36 -1.45
C ILE A 42 6.18 -5.59 -2.24
N GLY A 43 5.56 -5.35 -3.40
CA GLY A 43 5.07 -6.38 -4.31
C GLY A 43 3.60 -6.77 -4.09
N GLN A 44 2.93 -6.21 -3.08
CA GLN A 44 1.51 -6.46 -2.77
C GLN A 44 0.62 -5.23 -2.99
N GLU A 45 1.14 -4.15 -3.57
CA GLU A 45 0.46 -2.84 -3.65
C GLU A 45 -0.90 -2.91 -4.36
N ALA A 46 -1.00 -3.75 -5.39
CA ALA A 46 -2.24 -3.96 -6.13
C ALA A 46 -3.37 -4.55 -5.26
N VAL A 47 -3.04 -5.29 -4.19
CA VAL A 47 -4.03 -5.88 -3.29
C VAL A 47 -4.73 -4.77 -2.51
N ALA A 48 -3.98 -3.94 -1.77
CA ALA A 48 -4.56 -2.85 -1.00
C ALA A 48 -5.27 -1.83 -1.90
N VAL A 49 -4.62 -1.39 -2.99
CA VAL A 49 -5.19 -0.40 -3.91
C VAL A 49 -6.44 -0.93 -4.61
N GLY A 50 -6.41 -2.17 -5.10
CA GLY A 50 -7.52 -2.78 -5.80
C GLY A 50 -8.73 -3.01 -4.90
N VAL A 51 -8.51 -3.52 -3.68
CA VAL A 51 -9.59 -3.73 -2.71
C VAL A 51 -10.18 -2.39 -2.28
N CYS A 52 -9.35 -1.45 -1.82
CA CYS A 52 -9.82 -0.16 -1.31
C CYS A 52 -10.51 0.70 -2.38
N ALA A 53 -10.19 0.54 -3.67
CA ALA A 53 -10.88 1.23 -4.76
C ALA A 53 -12.37 0.86 -4.89
N HIS A 54 -12.80 -0.28 -4.32
CA HIS A 54 -14.17 -0.79 -4.40
C HIS A 54 -14.88 -0.79 -3.05
N LEU A 55 -14.23 -0.29 -1.99
CA LEU A 55 -14.84 -0.12 -0.67
C LEU A 55 -15.49 1.25 -0.54
N ARG A 56 -16.54 1.33 0.29
CA ARG A 56 -17.09 2.59 0.76
C ARG A 56 -16.31 3.05 1.99
N SER A 57 -16.36 4.34 2.28
CA SER A 57 -15.73 4.91 3.49
C SER A 57 -16.31 4.36 4.81
N THR A 58 -17.48 3.72 4.76
CA THR A 58 -18.14 3.08 5.91
C THR A 58 -17.78 1.61 6.09
N ASP A 59 -17.07 1.02 5.13
CA ASP A 59 -16.67 -0.38 5.21
C ASP A 59 -15.42 -0.52 6.10
N TYR A 60 -15.37 -1.59 6.90
CA TYR A 60 -14.26 -1.84 7.83
C TYR A 60 -13.15 -2.64 7.14
N VAL A 61 -11.90 -2.25 7.41
CA VAL A 61 -10.70 -2.97 6.97
C VAL A 61 -9.86 -3.33 8.19
N THR A 62 -9.39 -4.57 8.23
CA THR A 62 -8.39 -5.03 9.22
C THR A 62 -7.14 -5.49 8.48
N SER A 63 -6.00 -5.49 9.16
CA SER A 63 -4.72 -5.86 8.56
C SER A 63 -3.96 -6.86 9.43
N THR A 64 -2.92 -7.45 8.85
CA THR A 64 -2.02 -8.40 9.53
C THR A 64 -0.72 -7.68 9.94
N HIS A 65 0.41 -8.40 9.91
CA HIS A 65 1.73 -7.84 10.21
C HIS A 65 2.30 -6.98 9.07
N ARG A 66 1.59 -6.79 7.95
CA ARG A 66 2.03 -5.96 6.80
C ARG A 66 1.04 -4.82 6.46
N PRO A 67 0.85 -3.82 7.34
CA PRO A 67 -0.29 -2.91 7.26
C PRO A 67 -0.05 -1.61 6.49
N HIS A 68 1.09 -1.44 5.83
CA HIS A 68 1.46 -0.17 5.20
C HIS A 68 0.79 0.09 3.85
N GLY A 69 0.31 -0.97 3.19
CA GLY A 69 -0.36 -0.92 1.89
C GLY A 69 -1.75 -0.33 1.96
#